data_AF-A0A1H4JSK9-F1
#
_entry.id   AF-A0A1H4JSK9-F1
#
_cell.length_a   1.000
_cell.length_b   1.000
_cell.length_c   1.000
_cell.angle_alpha   90.00
_cell.angle_beta   90.00
_cell.angle_gamma   90.00
#
_symmetry.space_group_name_H-M   'P 1'
#
loop_
_entity.id
_entity.type
_entity.pdbx_description
1 polymer ?
#
loop_
_entity_poly.entity_id
_entity_poly.type
_entity_poly.pdbx_seq_one_letter_code
_entity_poly.pdbx_strand_id
1 'polypeptide(L)'
;MTDRLFVPAAFAGLLAGMPPATASAFDRLDWLDRTYERLRREVAGPHGLSAIRLAQWIDQVRHATHREFLQTIAAAGFGLAA
;
A
#
# COMPACT_ATOMS: atom_id res chain seq x y z
N MET A 1 6.14 17.13 5.92
CA MET A 1 5.32 16.66 7.05
C MET A 1 5.42 15.16 7.09
N THR A 2 6.08 14.58 8.11
CA THR A 2 6.05 13.13 8.31
C THR A 2 4.76 12.80 9.02
N ASP A 3 3.74 12.42 8.26
CA ASP A 3 2.50 11.91 8.82
C ASP A 3 2.83 10.60 9.54
N ARG A 4 2.76 10.60 10.87
CA ARG A 4 3.07 9.41 11.66
C ARG A 4 1.84 8.51 11.63
N LEU A 5 1.93 7.42 10.86
CA LEU A 5 0.89 6.40 10.83
C LEU A 5 0.81 5.69 12.19
N PHE A 6 -0.35 5.77 12.85
CA PHE A 6 -0.62 4.96 14.03
C PHE A 6 -1.04 3.55 13.61
N VAL A 7 -0.23 2.56 13.97
CA VAL A 7 -0.47 1.15 13.64
C VAL A 7 -0.76 0.42 14.95
N PRO A 8 -1.99 -0.08 15.16
CA PRO A 8 -2.33 -0.91 16.31
C PRO A 8 -1.43 -2.15 16.36
N ALA A 9 -1.05 -2.57 17.56
CA ALA A 9 -0.15 -3.71 17.77
C ALA A 9 -0.64 -5.00 17.09
N ALA A 10 -1.95 -5.23 17.02
CA ALA A 10 -2.57 -6.35 16.32
C ALA A 10 -2.19 -6.43 14.82
N PHE A 11 -1.85 -5.29 14.21
CA PHE A 11 -1.49 -5.20 12.79
C PHE A 11 0.01 -4.97 12.57
N ALA A 12 0.83 -4.89 13.64
CA ALA A 12 2.27 -4.69 13.50
C ALA A 12 2.94 -5.80 12.66
N GLY A 13 2.43 -7.04 12.75
CA GLY A 13 2.89 -8.16 11.94
C GLY A 13 2.69 -7.98 10.42
N LEU A 14 1.74 -7.15 9.99
CA LEU A 14 1.57 -6.85 8.56
C LEU A 14 2.72 -5.99 8.01
N LEU A 15 3.36 -5.20 8.87
CA LEU A 15 4.49 -4.34 8.50
C LEU A 15 5.83 -5.07 8.53
N ALA A 16 5.90 -6.27 9.11
CA ALA A 16 7.15 -7.03 9.19
C ALA A 16 7.72 -7.38 7.80
N GLY A 17 6.86 -7.47 6.77
CA GLY A 17 7.27 -7.70 5.38
C GLY A 17 7.38 -6.44 4.52
N MET A 18 7.37 -5.24 5.13
CA MET A 18 7.39 -3.98 4.39
C MET A 18 8.68 -3.87 3.57
N PRO A 19 8.59 -3.70 2.24
CA PRO A 19 9.75 -3.52 1.40
C PRO A 19 10.47 -2.20 1.75
N PRO A 20 11.80 -2.13 1.60
CA PRO A 20 12.54 -0.90 1.85
C PRO A 20 12.08 0.21 0.89
N ALA A 21 12.28 1.48 1.28
CA ALA A 21 11.90 2.63 0.44
C ALA A 21 12.61 2.65 -0.93
N THR A 22 13.74 1.96 -1.05
CA THR A 22 14.50 1.79 -2.29
C THR A 22 13.98 0.65 -3.19
N ALA A 23 12.99 -0.12 -2.74
CA ALA A 23 12.39 -1.18 -3.54
C ALA A 23 11.66 -0.61 -4.77
N SER A 24 11.55 -1.43 -5.81
CA SER A 24 10.86 -1.02 -7.04
C SER A 24 9.42 -0.62 -6.75
N ALA A 25 8.85 0.26 -7.58
CA ALA A 25 7.45 0.66 -7.45
C ALA A 25 6.51 -0.56 -7.57
N PHE A 26 6.89 -1.58 -8.35
CA PHE A 26 6.15 -2.84 -8.48
C PHE A 26 6.14 -3.65 -7.17
N ASP A 27 7.30 -3.85 -6.55
CA ASP A 27 7.40 -4.60 -5.28
C ASP A 27 6.64 -3.90 -4.15
N ARG A 28 6.71 -2.56 -4.11
CA ARG A 28 5.94 -1.75 -3.18
C ARG A 28 4.43 -1.92 -3.42
N LEU A 29 3.99 -1.94 -4.68
CA LEU A 29 2.59 -2.12 -5.04
C LEU A 29 2.07 -3.51 -4.66
N ASP A 30 2.81 -4.59 -5.00
CA ASP A 30 2.44 -5.97 -4.64
C ASP A 30 2.28 -6.12 -3.12
N TRP A 31 3.23 -5.57 -2.34
CA TRP A 31 3.13 -5.58 -0.88
C TRP A 31 1.90 -4.81 -0.38
N LEU A 32 1.61 -3.63 -0.92
CA LEU A 32 0.43 -2.83 -0.55
C LEU A 32 -0.88 -3.58 -0.85
N ASP A 33 -0.97 -4.22 -2.01
CA ASP A 33 -2.13 -5.03 -2.42
C ASP A 33 -2.38 -6.20 -1.46
N ARG A 34 -1.34 -6.98 -1.15
CA ARG A 34 -1.46 -8.11 -0.19
C ARG A 34 -1.84 -7.63 1.21
N THR A 35 -1.29 -6.49 1.63
CA THR A 35 -1.57 -5.90 2.95
C THR A 35 -3.00 -5.41 3.03
N TYR A 36 -3.50 -4.74 1.98
CA TYR A 36 -4.88 -4.31 1.88
C TYR A 36 -5.87 -5.49 1.96
N GLU A 37 -5.62 -6.56 1.20
CA GLU A 37 -6.50 -7.74 1.21
C GLU A 37 -6.50 -8.46 2.56
N ARG A 38 -5.36 -8.50 3.28
CA ARG A 38 -5.32 -9.02 4.65
C ARG A 38 -6.13 -8.14 5.61
N LEU A 39 -5.95 -6.81 5.57
CA LEU A 39 -6.71 -5.87 6.40
C LEU A 39 -8.21 -5.99 6.15
N ARG A 40 -8.62 -6.15 4.89
CA ARG A 40 -10.02 -6.30 4.50
C ARG A 40 -10.69 -7.51 5.13
N ARG A 41 -9.95 -8.61 5.32
CA ARG A 41 -10.45 -9.83 5.99
C ARG A 41 -10.64 -9.63 7.49
N GLU A 42 -9.82 -8.77 8.10
CA GLU A 42 -9.88 -8.43 9.54
C GLU A 42 -11.02 -7.46 9.89
N VAL A 43 -11.73 -6.90 8.89
CA VAL A 43 -12.85 -5.97 9.10
C VAL A 43 -13.99 -6.60 9.91
N ALA A 44 -14.24 -7.90 9.74
CA ALA A 44 -15.24 -8.63 10.51
C ALA A 44 -14.76 -9.06 11.91
N GLY A 45 -13.49 -8.79 12.25
CA GLY A 45 -12.85 -9.21 13.48
C GLY A 45 -12.98 -8.20 14.64
N PRO A 46 -12.39 -8.52 15.81
CA PRO A 46 -12.46 -7.68 17.02
C PRO A 46 -11.81 -6.30 16.86
N HIS A 47 -11.00 -6.11 15.82
CA HIS A 47 -10.33 -4.85 15.49
C HIS A 47 -10.85 -4.22 14.19
N GLY A 48 -12.08 -4.53 13.79
CA GLY A 48 -12.65 -4.14 12.49
C GLY A 48 -12.58 -2.65 12.18
N LEU A 49 -12.88 -1.76 13.14
CA LEU A 49 -12.76 -0.31 12.93
C LEU A 49 -11.33 0.15 12.67
N SER A 50 -10.37 -0.45 13.37
CA SER A 50 -8.95 -0.18 13.15
C SER A 50 -8.48 -0.73 11.81
N ALA A 51 -8.97 -1.92 11.42
CA ALA A 51 -8.70 -2.51 10.11
C ALA A 51 -9.24 -1.62 8.98
N ILE A 52 -10.45 -1.06 9.11
CA ILE A 52 -11.03 -0.14 8.13
C ILE A 52 -10.17 1.12 7.98
N ARG A 53 -9.78 1.76 9.09
CA ARG A 53 -8.96 2.99 9.04
C ARG A 53 -7.60 2.74 8.40
N LEU A 54 -6.95 1.63 8.74
CA LEU A 54 -5.68 1.24 8.12
C LEU A 54 -5.87 0.91 6.64
N ALA A 55 -6.93 0.18 6.28
CA ALA A 55 -7.21 -0.17 4.89
C ALA A 55 -7.41 1.08 4.03
N GLN A 56 -8.11 2.10 4.54
CA GLN A 56 -8.27 3.39 3.84
C GLN A 56 -6.93 4.08 3.61
N TRP A 57 -6.05 4.11 4.62
CA TRP A 57 -4.74 4.74 4.50
C TRP A 57 -3.83 3.97 3.52
N ILE A 58 -3.80 2.64 3.63
CA ILE A 58 -3.06 1.77 2.71
C ILE A 58 -3.59 1.91 1.27
N ASP A 59 -4.90 2.04 1.08
CA ASP A 59 -5.49 2.25 -0.24
C ASP A 59 -5.10 3.59 -0.87
N GLN A 60 -5.00 4.66 -0.08
CA GLN A 60 -4.50 5.96 -0.54
C GLN A 60 -3.03 5.86 -1.00
N VAL A 61 -2.19 5.19 -0.20
CA VAL A 61 -0.78 4.96 -0.56
C VAL A 61 -0.68 4.10 -1.81
N ARG A 62 -1.48 3.04 -1.92
CA ARG A 62 -1.57 2.18 -3.10
C ARG A 62 -1.93 2.97 -4.36
N HIS A 63 -2.94 3.84 -4.30
CA HIS A 63 -3.31 4.70 -5.42
C HIS A 63 -2.20 5.69 -5.80
N ALA A 64 -1.46 6.22 -4.83
CA ALA A 64 -0.32 7.09 -5.09
C ALA A 64 0.83 6.32 -5.77
N THR A 65 1.19 5.15 -5.24
CA THR A 65 2.24 4.27 -5.79
C THR A 65 1.86 3.73 -7.17
N HIS A 66 0.59 3.43 -7.41
CA HIS A 66 0.10 3.02 -8.73
C HIS A 66 0.29 4.13 -9.76
N ARG A 67 -0.02 5.39 -9.40
CA ARG A 67 0.22 6.55 -10.27
C ARG A 67 1.70 6.76 -10.56
N GLU A 68 2.56 6.64 -9.54
CA GLU A 68 4.02 6.72 -9.70
C GLU A 68 4.54 5.62 -10.65
N PHE A 69 4.05 4.39 -10.51
CA PHE A 69 4.39 3.28 -11.39
C PHE A 69 3.97 3.53 -12.84
N LEU A 70 2.74 3.98 -13.06
CA LEU A 70 2.25 4.31 -14.41
C LEU A 70 3.03 5.46 -15.05
N GLN A 71 3.38 6.49 -14.27
CA GLN A 71 4.25 7.58 -14.72
C GLN A 71 5.65 7.07 -15.08
N THR A 72 6.19 6.14 -14.29
CA THR A 72 7.48 5.50 -14.57
C THR A 72 7.44 4.72 -15.89
N ILE A 73 6.37 3.95 -16.14
CA ILE A 73 6.18 3.23 -17.42
C ILE A 73 6.04 4.22 -18.59
N ALA A 74 5.25 5.27 -18.43
CA ALA A 74 5.04 6.28 -19.45
C ALA A 74 6.34 7.03 -19.79
N ALA A 75 7.14 7.38 -18.78
CA ALA A 75 8.43 8.04 -18.93
C ALA A 75 9.52 7.11 -19.49
N ALA A 76 9.43 5.80 -19.21
CA ALA A 76 10.34 4.78 -19.74
C ALA A 76 10.13 4.49 -21.25
N GLY A 77 9.22 5.20 -21.92
CA GLY A 77 9.14 5.16 -23.38
C GLY A 77 8.46 3.92 -23.94
N PHE A 78 7.47 3.35 -23.25
CA PHE A 78 6.35 2.76 -23.99
C PHE A 78 5.52 3.90 -24.57
N GLY A 79 6.10 4.55 -25.58
CA GLY A 79 5.42 5.56 -26.37
C GLY A 79 4.18 4.93 -26.96
N LEU A 80 3.02 5.45 -26.56
CA LEU A 80 1.84 5.34 -27.41
C LEU A 80 2.15 6.22 -28.63
N ALA A 81 2.84 5.63 -29.60
CA ALA A 81 2.83 6.11 -30.95
C ALA A 81 1.40 5.88 -31.48
N ALA A 82 0.58 6.91 -31.39
CA ALA A 82 -0.61 7.10 -32.21
C ALA A 82 -0.92 8.60 -32.28
#